data_AF-A0A7X0SPR4-F1
#
_entry.id   AF-A0A7X0SPR4-F1
#
_cell.length_a   1.000
_cell.length_b   1.000
_cell.length_c   1.000
_cell.angle_alpha   90.00
_cell.angle_beta   90.00
_cell.angle_gamma   90.00
#
_symmetry.space_group_name_H-M   'P 1'
#
loop_
_entity.id
_entity.type
_entity.pdbx_description
1 polymer ?
#
loop_
_entity_poly.entity_id
_entity_poly.type
_entity_poly.pdbx_seq_one_letter_code
_entity_poly.pdbx_strand_id
1 'polypeptide(L)'
;MNNDKTVGLTRTTGYQIGVRRTLPVARDRIWSYLLSPEGLKAWLGDLAKLELEPGRAYRTGDGSVGEVRVVKPLEQLRLTWQPRGWERASTVQIRLLAVDSGKTTVAFHQEHLDGPLTRARMKLRWEEAIDRMTNDADRAPNDE
;
A
#
# COMPACT_ATOMS: atom_id res chain seq x y z
N MET A 1 -27.29 14.69 39.67
CA MET A 1 -26.14 13.78 39.55
C MET A 1 -26.43 12.76 38.48
N ASN A 2 -25.92 12.96 37.27
CA ASN A 2 -24.69 12.35 36.72
C ASN A 2 -24.94 10.91 36.27
N ASN A 3 -25.00 10.67 34.95
CA ASN A 3 -24.05 9.78 34.26
C ASN A 3 -24.21 9.81 32.72
N ASP A 4 -24.02 10.96 32.07
CA ASP A 4 -23.81 11.01 30.61
C ASP A 4 -22.38 10.58 30.29
N LYS A 5 -22.16 9.27 30.24
CA LYS A 5 -21.00 8.70 29.54
C LYS A 5 -21.29 8.73 28.05
N THR A 6 -20.97 9.85 27.38
CA THR A 6 -20.85 9.87 25.92
C THR A 6 -19.57 9.14 25.52
N VAL A 7 -19.65 7.81 25.54
CA VAL A 7 -18.66 6.91 24.95
C VAL A 7 -18.79 7.05 23.43
N GLY A 8 -17.67 7.31 22.73
CA GLY A 8 -17.62 7.21 21.26
C GLY A 8 -17.12 8.44 20.50
N LEU A 9 -16.48 9.42 21.14
CA LEU A 9 -15.82 10.52 20.42
C LEU A 9 -14.31 10.27 20.24
N THR A 10 -13.93 9.18 19.55
CA THR A 10 -12.59 9.14 18.94
C THR A 10 -12.63 10.00 17.69
N ARG A 11 -12.20 11.25 17.85
CA ARG A 11 -12.00 12.23 16.77
C ARG A 11 -11.21 11.57 15.62
N THR A 12 -11.70 11.78 14.39
CA THR A 12 -11.16 11.40 13.07
C THR A 12 -11.36 9.97 12.53
N THR A 13 -12.50 9.73 11.85
CA THR A 13 -12.67 8.70 10.81
C THR A 13 -11.67 8.85 9.64
N GLY A 14 -10.92 9.96 9.60
CA GLY A 14 -9.90 10.26 8.59
C GLY A 14 -10.46 10.34 7.17
N TYR A 15 -9.62 10.79 6.25
CA TYR A 15 -9.91 10.69 4.83
C TYR A 15 -9.41 9.34 4.29
N GLN A 16 -10.02 8.90 3.19
CA GLN A 16 -9.63 7.69 2.49
C GLN A 16 -9.52 7.91 0.98
N ILE A 17 -8.71 7.09 0.33
CA ILE A 17 -8.54 7.08 -1.12
C ILE A 17 -8.42 5.64 -1.61
N GLY A 18 -9.02 5.36 -2.76
CA GLY A 18 -8.84 4.12 -3.49
C GLY A 18 -8.46 4.42 -4.94
N VAL A 19 -7.45 3.71 -5.45
CA VAL A 19 -7.05 3.74 -6.86
C VAL A 19 -6.96 2.30 -7.34
N ARG A 20 -7.52 2.00 -8.51
CA ARG A 20 -7.45 0.67 -9.11
C ARG A 20 -7.27 0.76 -10.62
N ARG A 21 -6.48 -0.16 -11.19
CA ARG A 21 -6.34 -0.35 -12.64
C ARG A 21 -6.12 -1.82 -12.96
N THR A 22 -6.55 -2.25 -14.15
CA THR A 22 -6.25 -3.58 -14.68
C THR A 22 -5.02 -3.48 -15.57
N LEU A 23 -3.99 -4.25 -15.24
CA LEU A 23 -2.72 -4.27 -15.94
C LEU A 23 -2.64 -5.54 -16.80
N PRO A 24 -2.03 -5.49 -18.00
CA PRO A 24 -1.76 -6.65 -18.84
C PRO A 24 -0.55 -7.45 -18.34
N VAL A 25 -0.48 -7.67 -17.02
CA VAL A 25 0.61 -8.40 -16.37
C VAL A 25 0.02 -9.48 -15.46
N ALA A 26 0.66 -10.66 -15.46
CA ALA A 26 0.31 -11.77 -14.59
C ALA A 26 0.49 -11.42 -13.11
N ARG A 27 -0.33 -12.05 -12.27
CA ARG A 27 -0.46 -11.68 -10.84
C ARG A 27 0.81 -11.94 -10.04
N ASP A 28 1.50 -13.03 -10.34
CA ASP A 28 2.79 -13.44 -9.77
C ASP A 28 3.90 -12.45 -10.12
N ARG A 29 3.94 -11.94 -11.35
CA ARG A 29 4.89 -10.90 -11.77
C ARG A 29 4.65 -9.59 -11.03
N ILE A 30 3.40 -9.16 -10.89
CA ILE A 30 3.06 -7.96 -10.10
C ILE A 30 3.43 -8.15 -8.63
N TRP A 31 3.12 -9.30 -8.04
CA TRP A 31 3.47 -9.59 -6.64
C TRP A 31 4.98 -9.60 -6.42
N SER A 32 5.74 -10.19 -7.33
CA SER A 32 7.20 -10.22 -7.26
C SER A 32 7.80 -8.82 -7.37
N TYR A 33 7.31 -8.01 -8.31
CA TYR A 33 7.72 -6.60 -8.43
C TYR A 33 7.35 -5.80 -7.18
N LEU A 34 6.12 -5.95 -6.66
CA LEU A 34 5.63 -5.22 -5.48
C LEU A 34 6.59 -5.35 -4.28
N LEU A 35 7.24 -6.50 -4.17
CA LEU A 35 8.14 -6.88 -3.09
C LEU A 35 9.63 -6.73 -3.43
N SER A 36 9.97 -6.40 -4.68
CA SER A 36 11.34 -6.12 -5.09
C SER A 36 11.82 -4.78 -4.51
N PRO A 37 13.13 -4.55 -4.40
CA PRO A 37 13.66 -3.25 -3.97
C PRO A 37 13.11 -2.08 -4.80
N GLU A 38 12.97 -2.26 -6.11
CA GLU A 38 12.45 -1.27 -7.06
C GLU A 38 10.96 -0.98 -6.80
N GLY A 39 10.16 -2.03 -6.61
CA GLY A 39 8.74 -1.87 -6.29
C GLY A 39 8.54 -1.25 -4.92
N LEU A 40 9.24 -1.73 -3.88
CA LEU A 40 9.18 -1.14 -2.54
C LEU A 40 9.55 0.35 -2.58
N LYS A 41 10.59 0.73 -3.33
CA LYS A 41 10.96 2.12 -3.55
C LYS A 41 9.87 2.93 -4.28
N ALA A 42 9.12 2.30 -5.18
CA ALA A 42 8.05 2.95 -5.92
C ALA A 42 6.82 3.29 -5.06
N TRP A 43 6.44 2.43 -4.10
CA TRP A 43 5.21 2.64 -3.32
C TRP A 43 5.43 2.87 -1.82
N LEU A 44 6.36 2.16 -1.18
CA LEU A 44 6.56 2.14 0.27
C LEU A 44 7.61 3.16 0.74
N GLY A 45 8.73 3.24 0.04
CA GLY A 45 9.92 4.00 0.41
C GLY A 45 11.20 3.19 0.21
N ASP A 46 12.35 3.77 0.55
CA ASP A 46 13.64 3.13 0.31
C ASP A 46 13.86 1.93 1.25
N LEU A 47 13.66 0.70 0.75
CA LEU A 47 13.77 -0.52 1.55
C LEU A 47 14.23 -1.68 0.66
N ALA A 48 15.33 -2.32 1.04
CA ALA A 48 15.88 -3.46 0.29
C ALA A 48 14.99 -4.71 0.36
N LYS A 49 14.32 -4.93 1.50
CA LYS A 49 13.44 -6.09 1.70
C LYS A 49 12.39 -5.79 2.75
N LEU A 50 11.14 -6.18 2.47
CA LEU A 50 10.06 -6.18 3.43
C LEU A 50 9.85 -7.59 4.00
N GLU A 51 9.86 -7.73 5.32
CA GLU A 51 9.56 -8.99 5.99
C GLU A 51 8.04 -9.19 6.07
N LEU A 52 7.54 -10.22 5.38
CA LEU A 52 6.11 -10.50 5.22
C LEU A 52 5.53 -11.30 6.40
N GLU A 53 5.73 -10.79 7.60
CA GLU A 53 5.21 -11.40 8.83
C GLU A 53 4.22 -10.44 9.51
N PRO A 54 2.95 -10.82 9.71
CA PRO A 54 2.01 -10.01 10.48
C PRO A 54 2.55 -9.69 11.88
N GLY A 55 2.51 -8.43 12.28
CA GLY A 55 3.13 -7.94 13.52
C GLY A 55 4.52 -7.34 13.32
N ARG A 56 5.17 -7.56 12.16
CA ARG A 56 6.54 -7.12 11.94
C ARG A 56 6.61 -5.65 11.57
N ALA A 57 7.36 -4.88 12.36
CA ALA A 57 7.65 -3.49 12.10
C ALA A 57 8.72 -3.33 11.01
N TYR A 58 8.65 -2.25 10.25
CA TYR A 58 9.64 -1.87 9.25
C TYR A 58 9.97 -0.38 9.33
N ARG A 59 11.13 -0.02 8.79
CA ARG A 59 11.57 1.36 8.59
C ARG A 59 12.27 1.47 7.24
N THR A 60 11.93 2.49 6.48
CA THR A 60 12.54 2.80 5.20
C THR A 60 13.65 3.85 5.37
N GLY A 61 14.58 3.93 4.40
CA GLY A 61 15.69 4.88 4.36
C GLY A 61 15.25 6.34 4.25
N ASP A 62 14.09 6.61 3.64
CA ASP A 62 13.44 7.93 3.61
C ASP A 62 12.72 8.28 4.93
N GLY A 63 12.75 7.39 5.92
CA GLY A 63 12.29 7.63 7.28
C GLY A 63 10.81 7.29 7.51
N SER A 64 10.15 6.62 6.56
CA SER A 64 8.81 6.07 6.79
C SER A 64 8.90 4.86 7.73
N VAL A 65 7.92 4.72 8.62
CA VAL A 65 7.80 3.58 9.54
C VAL A 65 6.44 2.94 9.42
N GLY A 66 6.34 1.67 9.84
CA GLY A 66 5.09 0.94 9.79
C GLY A 66 5.18 -0.47 10.32
N GLU A 67 4.09 -1.20 10.18
CA GLU A 67 3.97 -2.60 10.62
C GLU A 67 3.12 -3.37 9.60
N VAL A 68 3.59 -4.56 9.21
CA VAL A 68 2.82 -5.49 8.39
C VAL A 68 1.67 -6.06 9.21
N ARG A 69 0.45 -6.01 8.67
CA ARG A 69 -0.79 -6.42 9.37
C ARG A 69 -1.44 -7.64 8.74
N VAL A 70 -1.44 -7.73 7.41
CA VAL A 70 -2.02 -8.88 6.69
C VAL A 70 -1.14 -9.21 5.50
N VAL A 71 -0.84 -10.49 5.35
CA VAL A 71 -0.17 -11.04 4.17
C VAL A 71 -1.01 -12.20 3.66
N LYS A 72 -1.53 -12.05 2.44
CA LYS A 72 -2.10 -13.14 1.65
C LYS A 72 -1.33 -13.18 0.33
N PRO A 73 -0.39 -14.13 0.17
CA PRO A 73 0.45 -14.19 -1.02
C PRO A 73 -0.37 -14.10 -2.30
N LEU A 74 0.13 -13.32 -3.27
CA LEU A 74 -0.52 -13.06 -4.56
C LEU A 74 -1.89 -12.35 -4.51
N GLU A 75 -2.42 -12.01 -3.35
CA GLU A 75 -3.79 -11.50 -3.22
C GLU A 75 -3.88 -10.19 -2.47
N GLN A 76 -3.20 -10.09 -1.32
CA GLN A 76 -3.38 -8.96 -0.43
C GLN A 76 -2.16 -8.69 0.45
N LEU A 77 -1.80 -7.43 0.56
CA LEU A 77 -0.89 -6.91 1.57
C LEU A 77 -1.56 -5.76 2.31
N ARG A 78 -1.57 -5.78 3.64
CA ARG A 78 -2.03 -4.67 4.48
C ARG A 78 -0.94 -4.31 5.47
N LEU A 79 -0.67 -3.02 5.61
CA LEU A 79 0.27 -2.50 6.59
C LEU A 79 -0.16 -1.14 7.13
N THR A 80 0.40 -0.73 8.25
CA THR A 80 0.39 0.68 8.66
C THR A 80 1.55 1.39 8.00
N TRP A 81 1.36 2.64 7.57
CA TRP A 81 2.38 3.46 6.94
C TRP A 81 2.34 4.88 7.49
N GLN A 82 3.46 5.32 8.04
CA GLN A 82 3.66 6.65 8.57
C GLN A 82 4.92 7.26 7.94
N PRO A 83 4.76 8.07 6.88
CA PRO A 83 5.84 8.90 6.37
C PRO A 83 6.44 9.80 7.44
N ARG A 84 7.72 10.14 7.26
CA ARG A 84 8.41 11.07 8.16
C ARG A 84 7.64 12.39 8.23
N GLY A 85 7.39 12.85 9.46
CA GLY A 85 6.68 14.11 9.74
C GLY A 85 5.16 14.00 9.78
N TRP A 86 4.58 12.83 9.53
CA TRP A 86 3.15 12.60 9.79
C TRP A 86 2.90 12.40 11.28
N GLU A 87 1.85 13.03 11.82
CA GLU A 87 1.48 12.90 13.24
C GLU A 87 1.00 11.49 13.61
N ARG A 88 0.37 10.79 12.66
CA ARG A 88 -0.20 9.45 12.86
C ARG A 88 -0.01 8.57 11.63
N ALA A 89 0.01 7.26 11.86
CA ALA A 89 0.03 6.29 10.78
C ALA A 89 -1.30 6.24 10.01
N SER A 90 -1.18 6.03 8.71
CA SER A 90 -2.28 5.57 7.86
C SER A 90 -2.28 4.05 7.74
N THR A 91 -3.36 3.48 7.23
CA THR A 91 -3.36 2.08 6.81
C THR A 91 -3.33 2.04 5.29
N VAL A 92 -2.42 1.27 4.70
CA VAL A 92 -2.40 0.98 3.26
C VAL A 92 -2.76 -0.49 3.04
N GLN A 93 -3.67 -0.73 2.11
CA GLN A 93 -4.05 -2.06 1.65
C GLN A 93 -3.87 -2.15 0.14
N ILE A 94 -3.16 -3.17 -0.30
CA ILE A 94 -2.94 -3.53 -1.69
C ILE A 94 -3.67 -4.83 -1.95
N ARG A 95 -4.47 -4.88 -3.03
CA ARG A 95 -5.13 -6.09 -3.50
C ARG A 95 -4.79 -6.38 -4.96
N LEU A 96 -4.57 -7.65 -5.25
CA LEU A 96 -4.39 -8.18 -6.59
C LEU A 96 -5.54 -9.12 -6.91
N LEU A 97 -6.28 -8.82 -7.97
CA LEU A 97 -7.40 -9.63 -8.44
C LEU A 97 -7.06 -10.15 -9.84
N ALA A 98 -6.81 -11.46 -9.96
CA ALA A 98 -6.62 -12.07 -11.27
C ALA A 98 -7.88 -11.87 -12.12
N VAL A 99 -7.70 -11.41 -13.35
CA VAL A 99 -8.78 -11.31 -14.36
C VAL A 99 -8.70 -12.51 -15.29
N ASP A 100 -7.50 -12.81 -15.78
CA ASP A 100 -7.12 -14.01 -16.51
C ASP A 100 -5.64 -14.36 -16.24
N SER A 101 -5.05 -15.29 -16.99
CA SER A 101 -3.65 -15.71 -16.79
C SER A 101 -2.62 -14.61 -17.05
N GLY A 102 -2.95 -13.60 -17.86
CA GLY A 102 -2.06 -12.51 -18.24
C GLY A 102 -2.48 -11.13 -17.75
N LYS A 103 -3.64 -11.00 -17.09
CA LYS A 103 -4.20 -9.71 -16.64
C LYS A 103 -4.58 -9.73 -15.18
N THR A 104 -4.22 -8.66 -14.49
CA THR A 104 -4.48 -8.51 -13.06
C THR A 104 -4.96 -7.10 -12.73
N THR A 105 -6.02 -7.00 -11.92
CA THR A 105 -6.41 -5.73 -11.33
C THR A 105 -5.63 -5.47 -10.05
N VAL A 106 -4.90 -4.36 -10.02
CA VAL A 106 -4.19 -3.84 -8.85
C VAL A 106 -5.03 -2.76 -8.21
N ALA A 107 -5.24 -2.84 -6.90
CA ALA A 107 -5.96 -1.84 -6.13
C ALA A 107 -5.19 -1.41 -4.89
N PHE A 108 -4.94 -0.10 -4.77
CA PHE A 108 -4.48 0.54 -3.55
C PHE A 108 -5.67 1.17 -2.85
N HIS A 109 -5.78 0.95 -1.54
CA HIS A 109 -6.71 1.64 -0.66
C HIS A 109 -5.94 2.15 0.55
N GLN A 110 -6.19 3.39 0.93
CA GLN A 110 -5.57 4.01 2.09
C GLN A 110 -6.62 4.75 2.91
N GLU A 111 -6.56 4.58 4.22
CA GLU A 111 -7.45 5.18 5.22
C GLU A 111 -6.64 5.92 6.30
N HIS A 112 -7.34 6.65 7.18
CA HIS A 112 -6.75 7.45 8.26
C HIS A 112 -5.89 8.63 7.79
N LEU A 113 -6.18 9.20 6.62
CA LEU A 113 -5.54 10.43 6.16
C LEU A 113 -6.04 11.65 6.95
N ASP A 114 -5.19 12.66 7.11
CA ASP A 114 -5.42 13.87 7.92
C ASP A 114 -6.29 14.93 7.23
N GLY A 115 -6.30 14.98 5.90
CA GLY A 115 -7.02 16.01 5.16
C GLY A 115 -7.19 15.76 3.67
N PRO A 116 -8.00 16.60 2.99
CA PRO A 116 -8.27 16.48 1.55
C PRO A 116 -7.03 16.72 0.67
N LEU A 117 -6.10 17.58 1.10
CA LEU A 117 -4.85 17.82 0.38
C LEU A 117 -3.95 16.59 0.39
N THR A 118 -3.78 15.96 1.56
CA THR A 118 -3.04 14.69 1.68
C THR A 118 -3.72 13.59 0.88
N ARG A 119 -5.05 13.50 0.90
CA ARG A 119 -5.81 12.58 0.06
C ARG A 119 -5.51 12.75 -1.44
N ALA A 120 -5.49 13.99 -1.93
CA ALA A 120 -5.17 14.27 -3.33
C ALA A 120 -3.73 13.89 -3.69
N ARG A 121 -2.76 14.19 -2.82
CA ARG A 121 -1.35 13.78 -2.98
C ARG A 121 -1.20 12.26 -3.00
N MET A 122 -1.89 11.56 -2.11
CA MET A 122 -1.85 10.09 -2.05
C MET A 122 -2.53 9.45 -3.25
N LYS A 123 -3.61 10.05 -3.78
CA LYS A 123 -4.19 9.60 -5.05
C LYS A 123 -3.15 9.57 -6.17
N LEU A 124 -2.42 10.67 -6.35
CA LEU A 124 -1.37 10.76 -7.37
C LEU A 124 -0.25 9.74 -7.13
N ARG A 125 0.23 9.62 -5.89
CA ARG A 125 1.25 8.62 -5.52
C ARG A 125 0.82 7.18 -5.88
N TRP A 126 -0.43 6.81 -5.61
CA TRP A 126 -0.92 5.46 -5.92
C TRP A 126 -1.17 5.25 -7.41
N GLU A 127 -1.58 6.28 -8.14
CA GLU A 127 -1.65 6.25 -9.61
C GLU A 127 -0.25 6.02 -10.20
N GLU A 128 0.76 6.78 -9.76
CA GLU A 128 2.15 6.63 -10.20
C GLU A 128 2.76 5.26 -9.84
N ALA A 129 2.45 4.73 -8.65
CA ALA A 129 2.91 3.41 -8.23
C ALA A 129 2.37 2.30 -9.15
N ILE A 130 1.09 2.36 -9.51
CA ILE A 130 0.47 1.41 -10.44
C ILE A 130 1.05 1.57 -11.86
N ASP A 131 1.29 2.80 -12.31
CA ASP A 131 1.88 3.05 -13.63
C ASP A 131 3.30 2.47 -13.73
N ARG A 132 4.12 2.55 -12.65
CA ARG A 132 5.44 1.89 -12.59
C ARG A 132 5.34 0.36 -12.62
N MET A 133 4.39 -0.22 -11.90
CA MET A 133 4.15 -1.68 -11.97
C MET A 133 3.87 -2.15 -13.40
N THR A 134 3.14 -1.35 -14.18
CA THR A 134 2.82 -1.67 -15.57
C THR A 134 4.08 -1.72 -16.44
N ASN A 135 4.98 -0.76 -16.28
CA ASN A 135 6.18 -0.63 -17.12
C ASN A 135 7.30 -1.59 -16.73
N ASP A 136 7.45 -1.86 -15.44
CA ASP A 136 8.61 -2.59 -14.92
C ASP A 136 8.33 -4.08 -14.73
N ALA A 137 7.11 -4.47 -14.34
CA ALA A 137 6.78 -5.89 -14.12
C ALA A 137 6.68 -6.69 -15.42
N ASP A 138 6.44 -6.02 -16.54
CA ASP A 138 6.49 -6.61 -17.89
C ASP A 138 7.94 -6.83 -18.38
N ARG A 139 8.91 -6.11 -17.77
CA ARG A 139 10.33 -6.13 -18.16
C ARG A 139 11.17 -7.13 -17.36
N ALA A 140 10.62 -7.72 -16.31
CA ALA A 140 11.32 -8.76 -15.56
C ALA A 140 11.55 -9.97 -16.49
N PRO A 141 12.80 -10.40 -16.72
CA PRO A 141 13.07 -11.47 -17.67
C PRO A 141 12.28 -12.73 -17.30
N ASN A 142 11.73 -13.39 -18.33
CA ASN A 142 11.57 -14.84 -18.27
C ASN A 142 12.99 -15.37 -18.08
N ASP A 143 13.34 -15.72 -16.85
CA ASP A 143 14.52 -16.56 -16.64
C ASP A 143 14.30 -17.83 -17.48
N GLU A 144 15.25 -18.02 -18.39
CA GLU A 144 15.37 -19.07 -19.40
C GLU A 144 15.50 -20.47 -18.78
#